data_AF-A0A9D7IAM4-F1
#
_entry.id   AF-A0A9D7IAM4-F1
#
_cell.length_a   1.000
_cell.length_b   1.000
_cell.length_c   1.000
_cell.angle_alpha   90.00
_cell.angle_beta   90.00
_cell.angle_gamma   90.00
#
_symmetry.space_group_name_H-M   'P 1'
#
loop_
_entity.id
_entity.type
_entity.pdbx_description
1 polymer ?
#
loop_
_entity_poly.entity_id
_entity_poly.type
_entity_poly.pdbx_seq_one_letter_code
_entity_poly.pdbx_strand_id
1 'polypeptide(L)'
;MRYIFEDQASNSALSGSLPFPILEGNTVELMHNKFLSIDAADPAKAFLVTASMNWTESGLEDDFNNVLIFQDQAMAKAYRTEFEEMWGSSGPQPDLAKARFGPAKLDNTPSFLSIGGRIVELYFTPSDRIVPLLAERLHSADHDVQFGLFILTMDELSAALKDLWFEGLDVRGIIEERYISGSDFDFLLGQGVPVQEHEPYGLFHHKYALVDAAAPDSNPMVITGSYNWTNTATTANDENVIILHDADIANQFLQEFEARWSELVSVGELEGEGSLFRIFPNPNSGEFWVEYRGIPVDDGLVRIWDSGGRLVGEFDSLAPGLYVVSLILPGGQVFLGKMVVE
;
A
#
# COMPACT_ATOMS: atom_id res chain seq x y z
N MET A 1 8.22 -20.34 -23.70
CA MET A 1 7.29 -19.46 -22.98
C MET A 1 6.04 -20.26 -22.63
N ARG A 2 5.48 -20.04 -21.44
CA ARG A 2 4.19 -20.55 -20.96
C ARG A 2 3.45 -19.33 -20.40
N TYR A 3 2.15 -19.25 -20.57
CA TYR A 3 1.42 -18.04 -20.20
C TYR A 3 0.06 -18.37 -19.62
N ILE A 4 -0.24 -17.80 -18.45
CA ILE A 4 -1.55 -17.91 -17.79
C ILE A 4 -2.16 -16.52 -17.80
N PHE A 5 -3.45 -16.43 -18.11
CA PHE A 5 -4.22 -15.20 -18.06
C PHE A 5 -5.56 -15.45 -17.40
N GLU A 6 -6.20 -14.41 -16.92
CA GLU A 6 -7.52 -14.51 -16.28
C GLU A 6 -8.66 -14.42 -17.32
N ASP A 7 -9.84 -14.95 -16.99
CA ASP A 7 -10.99 -15.17 -17.91
C ASP A 7 -11.98 -13.97 -18.00
N GLN A 8 -11.81 -12.92 -17.21
CA GLN A 8 -12.78 -11.82 -17.08
C GLN A 8 -12.46 -10.56 -17.92
N ALA A 9 -11.24 -10.41 -18.43
CA ALA A 9 -10.82 -9.28 -19.26
C ALA A 9 -10.56 -9.67 -20.71
N SER A 10 -10.82 -8.73 -21.62
CA SER A 10 -10.58 -8.92 -23.05
C SER A 10 -9.07 -8.95 -23.34
N ASN A 11 -8.56 -10.12 -23.71
CA ASN A 11 -7.15 -10.31 -24.07
C ASN A 11 -6.98 -10.44 -25.59
N SER A 12 -7.27 -9.36 -26.34
CA SER A 12 -7.24 -9.36 -27.81
C SER A 12 -5.86 -9.73 -28.39
N ALA A 13 -4.77 -9.42 -27.67
CA ALA A 13 -3.41 -9.79 -28.03
C ALA A 13 -3.13 -11.31 -27.99
N LEU A 14 -3.97 -12.08 -27.28
CA LEU A 14 -3.90 -13.54 -27.21
C LEU A 14 -4.83 -14.22 -28.24
N SER A 15 -5.54 -13.44 -29.06
CA SER A 15 -6.41 -13.99 -30.10
C SER A 15 -5.59 -14.59 -31.26
N GLY A 16 -5.99 -15.78 -31.72
CA GLY A 16 -5.38 -16.45 -32.86
C GLY A 16 -4.37 -17.56 -32.50
N SER A 17 -3.53 -17.94 -33.46
CA SER A 17 -2.54 -19.01 -33.25
C SER A 17 -1.26 -18.43 -32.65
N LEU A 18 -1.04 -18.69 -31.37
CA LEU A 18 0.17 -18.30 -30.67
C LEU A 18 1.27 -19.36 -30.81
N PRO A 19 2.56 -18.96 -30.86
CA PRO A 19 3.69 -19.90 -30.95
C PRO A 19 4.05 -20.55 -29.60
N PHE A 20 3.23 -20.34 -28.57
CA PHE A 20 3.42 -20.87 -27.23
C PHE A 20 2.07 -21.25 -26.61
N PRO A 21 2.07 -22.21 -25.66
CA PRO A 21 0.85 -22.62 -24.97
C PRO A 21 0.39 -21.55 -23.99
N ILE A 22 -0.94 -21.42 -23.90
CA ILE A 22 -1.64 -20.57 -22.95
C ILE A 22 -2.55 -21.44 -22.08
N LEU A 23 -2.84 -20.93 -20.88
CA LEU A 23 -3.88 -21.47 -20.01
C LEU A 23 -4.74 -20.30 -19.54
N GLU A 24 -6.04 -20.41 -19.79
CA GLU A 24 -7.02 -19.52 -19.18
C GLU A 24 -7.20 -19.93 -17.72
N GLY A 25 -7.27 -18.94 -16.84
CA GLY A 25 -7.49 -19.11 -15.40
C GLY A 25 -8.83 -19.78 -15.12
N ASN A 26 -9.14 -19.96 -13.84
CA ASN A 26 -10.43 -20.52 -13.48
C ASN A 26 -11.55 -19.47 -13.63
N THR A 27 -12.80 -19.94 -13.74
CA THR A 27 -13.99 -19.08 -13.94
C THR A 27 -14.63 -18.62 -12.62
N VAL A 28 -14.05 -18.98 -11.47
CA VAL A 28 -14.67 -18.84 -10.14
C VAL A 28 -13.96 -17.79 -9.28
N GLU A 29 -12.63 -17.66 -9.45
CA GLU A 29 -11.70 -16.82 -8.68
C GLU A 29 -10.74 -16.12 -9.66
N LEU A 30 -10.16 -14.97 -9.26
CA LEU A 30 -9.26 -14.24 -10.14
C LEU A 30 -7.83 -14.80 -10.04
N MET A 31 -7.25 -15.18 -11.18
CA MET A 31 -5.80 -15.31 -11.33
C MET A 31 -5.21 -13.89 -11.41
N HIS A 32 -4.98 -13.26 -10.26
CA HIS A 32 -4.69 -11.83 -10.18
C HIS A 32 -3.20 -11.51 -10.06
N ASN A 33 -2.35 -12.53 -10.09
CA ASN A 33 -0.90 -12.40 -10.22
C ASN A 33 -0.47 -11.67 -11.49
N LYS A 34 0.54 -10.79 -11.38
CA LYS A 34 1.26 -10.19 -12.53
C LYS A 34 2.75 -10.39 -12.39
N PHE A 35 3.25 -11.53 -12.86
CA PHE A 35 4.67 -11.81 -12.82
C PHE A 35 5.20 -12.51 -14.08
N LEU A 36 6.52 -12.42 -14.25
CA LEU A 36 7.31 -13.14 -15.26
C LEU A 36 8.47 -13.84 -14.54
N SER A 37 8.51 -15.18 -14.62
CA SER A 37 9.68 -15.97 -14.21
C SER A 37 10.49 -16.36 -15.45
N ILE A 38 11.70 -15.80 -15.56
CA ILE A 38 12.56 -15.88 -16.75
C ILE A 38 13.78 -16.71 -16.41
N ASP A 39 14.08 -17.70 -17.25
CA ASP A 39 15.27 -18.56 -17.17
C ASP A 39 15.59 -19.08 -15.76
N ALA A 40 14.56 -19.40 -14.95
CA ALA A 40 14.70 -19.78 -13.53
C ALA A 40 15.66 -20.96 -13.24
N ALA A 41 16.02 -21.75 -14.27
CA ALA A 41 17.00 -22.83 -14.15
C ALA A 41 18.46 -22.37 -14.29
N ASP A 42 18.72 -21.19 -14.86
CA ASP A 42 20.06 -20.65 -15.13
C ASP A 42 20.36 -19.51 -14.14
N PRO A 43 21.28 -19.69 -13.16
CA PRO A 43 21.54 -18.68 -12.15
C PRO A 43 22.14 -17.38 -12.72
N ALA A 44 22.74 -17.42 -13.92
CA ALA A 44 23.29 -16.22 -14.56
C ALA A 44 22.22 -15.40 -15.30
N LYS A 45 21.03 -15.97 -15.54
CA LYS A 45 19.96 -15.38 -16.35
C LYS A 45 18.60 -15.37 -15.66
N ALA A 46 18.52 -15.90 -14.45
CA ALA A 46 17.26 -15.97 -13.73
C ALA A 46 16.80 -14.57 -13.33
N PHE A 47 15.62 -14.18 -13.83
CA PHE A 47 14.94 -12.97 -13.42
C PHE A 47 13.52 -13.29 -12.96
N LEU A 48 13.06 -12.58 -11.95
CA LEU A 48 11.66 -12.40 -11.64
C LEU A 48 11.29 -10.95 -11.92
N VAL A 49 10.16 -10.73 -12.58
CA VAL A 49 9.44 -9.47 -12.58
C VAL A 49 8.10 -9.71 -11.89
N THR A 50 7.70 -8.90 -10.93
CA THR A 50 6.34 -8.89 -10.36
C THR A 50 5.87 -7.46 -10.14
N ALA A 51 4.57 -7.22 -10.06
CA ALA A 51 4.03 -5.87 -10.02
C ALA A 51 2.66 -5.79 -9.35
N SER A 52 2.30 -4.58 -8.91
CA SER A 52 0.89 -4.20 -8.71
C SER A 52 0.17 -3.96 -10.04
N MET A 53 0.94 -3.72 -11.10
CA MET A 53 0.57 -3.32 -12.45
C MET A 53 -0.12 -4.42 -13.24
N ASN A 54 -1.22 -4.09 -13.92
CA ASN A 54 -1.78 -4.92 -14.97
C ASN A 54 -0.99 -4.69 -16.28
N TRP A 55 -0.80 -5.73 -17.09
CA TRP A 55 -0.14 -5.62 -18.40
C TRP A 55 -1.06 -5.04 -19.49
N THR A 56 -1.76 -3.95 -19.17
CA THR A 56 -2.60 -3.16 -20.07
C THR A 56 -1.85 -1.92 -20.54
N GLU A 57 -2.33 -1.28 -21.61
CA GLU A 57 -1.78 0.01 -22.08
C GLU A 57 -1.85 1.07 -20.97
N SER A 58 -3.01 1.21 -20.30
CA SER A 58 -3.14 2.12 -19.16
C SER A 58 -2.19 1.78 -18.00
N GLY A 59 -2.02 0.49 -17.70
CA GLY A 59 -1.13 0.06 -16.62
C GLY A 59 0.34 0.42 -16.89
N LEU A 60 0.74 0.44 -18.16
CA LEU A 60 2.10 0.76 -18.59
C LEU A 60 2.34 2.26 -18.80
N GLU A 61 1.31 3.03 -19.15
CA GLU A 61 1.45 4.41 -19.61
C GLU A 61 0.82 5.46 -18.68
N ASP A 62 -0.28 5.13 -17.99
CA ASP A 62 -1.13 6.11 -17.30
C ASP A 62 -1.26 5.86 -15.78
N ASP A 63 -1.42 4.60 -15.36
CA ASP A 63 -1.74 4.24 -13.98
C ASP A 63 -0.50 4.27 -13.07
N PHE A 64 -0.66 4.77 -11.85
CA PHE A 64 0.39 4.74 -10.82
C PHE A 64 0.51 3.32 -10.27
N ASN A 65 1.65 2.67 -10.55
CA ASN A 65 1.91 1.28 -10.18
C ASN A 65 3.36 1.10 -9.73
N ASN A 66 3.65 -0.03 -9.09
CA ASN A 66 5.02 -0.45 -8.82
C ASN A 66 5.37 -1.76 -9.55
N VAL A 67 6.65 -1.90 -9.87
CA VAL A 67 7.23 -3.10 -10.48
C VAL A 67 8.52 -3.44 -9.74
N LEU A 68 8.65 -4.69 -9.32
CA LEU A 68 9.86 -5.24 -8.70
C LEU A 68 10.54 -6.18 -9.68
N ILE A 69 11.87 -6.04 -9.82
CA ILE A 69 12.71 -6.88 -10.67
C ILE A 69 13.82 -7.48 -9.81
N PHE A 70 13.87 -8.80 -9.75
CA PHE A 70 14.90 -9.55 -9.03
C PHE A 70 15.75 -10.33 -10.03
N GLN A 71 17.06 -10.14 -10.00
CA GLN A 71 17.99 -11.05 -10.64
C GLN A 71 18.44 -12.11 -9.62
N ASP A 72 17.57 -13.08 -9.35
CA ASP A 72 17.88 -14.13 -8.39
C ASP A 72 17.19 -15.46 -8.77
N GLN A 73 17.96 -16.55 -8.67
CA GLN A 73 17.48 -17.86 -9.06
C GLN A 73 16.47 -18.45 -8.08
N ALA A 74 16.65 -18.25 -6.77
CA ALA A 74 15.74 -18.77 -5.77
C ALA A 74 14.38 -18.09 -5.88
N MET A 75 14.38 -16.77 -6.06
CA MET A 75 13.19 -15.98 -6.29
C MET A 75 12.45 -16.40 -7.57
N ALA A 76 13.17 -16.51 -8.70
CA ALA A 76 12.57 -16.97 -9.97
C ALA A 76 12.02 -18.40 -9.88
N LYS A 77 12.66 -19.28 -9.11
CA LYS A 77 12.19 -20.65 -8.86
C LYS A 77 10.96 -20.70 -7.97
N ALA A 78 10.86 -19.86 -6.94
CA ALA A 78 9.68 -19.81 -6.07
C ALA A 78 8.42 -19.45 -6.87
N TYR A 79 8.47 -18.39 -7.68
CA TYR A 79 7.38 -18.04 -8.59
C TYR A 79 7.14 -19.06 -9.70
N ARG A 80 8.18 -19.81 -10.11
CA ARG A 80 7.99 -20.93 -11.03
C ARG A 80 7.20 -22.06 -10.37
N THR A 81 7.43 -22.34 -9.09
CA THR A 81 6.64 -23.34 -8.35
C THR A 81 5.17 -22.94 -8.32
N GLU A 82 4.89 -21.69 -7.91
CA GLU A 82 3.54 -21.10 -7.92
C GLU A 82 2.88 -21.20 -9.32
N PHE A 83 3.61 -20.80 -10.37
CA PHE A 83 3.14 -20.93 -11.74
C PHE A 83 2.80 -22.38 -12.11
N GLU A 84 3.63 -23.34 -11.72
CA GLU A 84 3.47 -24.75 -12.09
C GLU A 84 2.30 -25.43 -11.36
N GLU A 85 1.84 -24.89 -10.24
CA GLU A 85 0.57 -25.30 -9.61
C GLU A 85 -0.63 -24.94 -10.46
N MET A 86 -0.71 -23.68 -10.88
CA MET A 86 -1.76 -23.21 -11.80
C MET A 86 -1.67 -23.92 -13.15
N TRP A 87 -0.46 -24.17 -13.65
CA TRP A 87 -0.22 -24.89 -14.90
C TRP A 87 -0.53 -26.40 -14.80
N GLY A 88 -0.48 -26.98 -13.60
CA GLY A 88 -0.66 -28.40 -13.33
C GLY A 88 0.52 -29.30 -13.76
N SER A 89 1.59 -28.74 -14.33
CA SER A 89 2.74 -29.50 -14.82
C SER A 89 4.04 -28.70 -14.84
N SER A 90 5.19 -29.37 -14.83
CA SER A 90 6.50 -28.74 -15.08
C SER A 90 6.89 -28.72 -16.56
N GLY A 91 6.06 -29.32 -17.42
CA GLY A 91 6.27 -29.43 -18.86
C GLY A 91 5.81 -28.20 -19.63
N PRO A 92 5.93 -28.24 -20.98
CA PRO A 92 5.51 -27.13 -21.82
C PRO A 92 3.99 -26.99 -21.89
N GLN A 93 3.21 -28.06 -21.78
CA GLN A 93 1.74 -28.03 -21.88
C GLN A 93 1.09 -28.08 -20.49
N PRO A 94 -0.06 -27.39 -20.29
CA PRO A 94 -0.77 -27.46 -19.02
C PRO A 94 -1.40 -28.84 -18.83
N ASP A 95 -1.53 -29.28 -17.57
CA ASP A 95 -2.29 -30.48 -17.19
C ASP A 95 -3.53 -30.03 -16.41
N LEU A 96 -4.64 -29.86 -17.14
CA LEU A 96 -5.90 -29.35 -16.57
C LEU A 96 -6.46 -30.21 -15.44
N ALA A 97 -6.11 -31.50 -15.38
CA ALA A 97 -6.56 -32.38 -14.30
C ALA A 97 -5.79 -32.16 -12.98
N LYS A 98 -4.65 -31.45 -13.04
CA LYS A 98 -3.79 -31.14 -11.89
C LYS A 98 -3.65 -29.65 -11.60
N ALA A 99 -4.09 -28.79 -12.52
CA ALA A 99 -4.10 -27.35 -12.36
C ALA A 99 -4.85 -26.95 -11.08
N ARG A 100 -4.24 -26.05 -10.30
CA ARG A 100 -4.77 -25.53 -9.03
C ARG A 100 -4.75 -24.02 -9.04
N PHE A 101 -5.89 -23.44 -8.75
CA PHE A 101 -6.10 -22.00 -8.62
C PHE A 101 -6.82 -21.76 -7.30
N GLY A 102 -6.70 -20.54 -6.79
CA GLY A 102 -7.36 -20.10 -5.57
C GLY A 102 -7.15 -21.09 -4.40
N PRO A 103 -8.21 -21.45 -3.66
CA PRO A 103 -8.11 -22.32 -2.48
C PRO A 103 -7.54 -23.72 -2.71
N ALA A 104 -7.44 -24.16 -3.97
CA ALA A 104 -6.88 -25.47 -4.30
C ALA A 104 -5.35 -25.51 -4.27
N LYS A 105 -4.67 -24.36 -4.29
CA LYS A 105 -3.20 -24.27 -4.23
C LYS A 105 -2.65 -24.71 -2.87
N LEU A 106 -1.36 -25.03 -2.85
CA LEU A 106 -0.65 -25.45 -1.64
C LEU A 106 0.35 -24.40 -1.18
N ASP A 107 0.52 -24.25 0.13
CA ASP A 107 1.68 -23.56 0.69
C ASP A 107 2.92 -24.46 0.51
N ASN A 108 3.70 -24.20 -0.54
CA ASN A 108 4.85 -25.03 -0.93
C ASN A 108 6.07 -24.22 -1.40
N THR A 109 6.05 -22.90 -1.18
CA THR A 109 7.13 -21.99 -1.57
C THR A 109 7.89 -21.52 -0.33
N PRO A 110 9.17 -21.11 -0.45
CA PRO A 110 9.92 -20.62 0.70
C PRO A 110 9.38 -19.24 1.14
N SER A 111 8.98 -19.12 2.40
CA SER A 111 8.51 -17.84 2.94
C SER A 111 9.61 -16.81 3.18
N PHE A 112 10.87 -17.25 3.33
CA PHE A 112 12.01 -16.36 3.57
C PHE A 112 13.15 -16.66 2.60
N LEU A 113 13.66 -15.63 1.94
CA LEU A 113 14.79 -15.69 1.02
C LEU A 113 15.83 -14.64 1.41
N SER A 114 17.10 -14.91 1.09
CA SER A 114 18.17 -13.92 1.17
C SER A 114 18.66 -13.58 -0.23
N ILE A 115 18.42 -12.35 -0.66
CA ILE A 115 18.71 -11.87 -2.02
C ILE A 115 19.80 -10.80 -1.93
N GLY A 116 21.02 -11.14 -2.33
CA GLY A 116 22.15 -10.22 -2.22
C GLY A 116 22.41 -9.72 -0.78
N GLY A 117 22.12 -10.55 0.22
CA GLY A 117 22.25 -10.22 1.65
C GLY A 117 21.03 -9.54 2.28
N ARG A 118 19.99 -9.23 1.50
CA ARG A 118 18.73 -8.64 1.97
C ARG A 118 17.71 -9.72 2.28
N ILE A 119 16.92 -9.53 3.33
CA ILE A 119 15.84 -10.46 3.68
C ILE A 119 14.63 -10.10 2.83
N VAL A 120 14.06 -11.11 2.17
CA VAL A 120 12.82 -11.00 1.42
C VAL A 120 11.86 -12.06 1.91
N GLU A 121 10.67 -11.63 2.32
CA GLU A 121 9.56 -12.55 2.59
C GLU A 121 8.69 -12.67 1.36
N LEU A 122 8.19 -13.88 1.10
CA LEU A 122 7.39 -14.19 -0.08
C LEU A 122 6.20 -15.04 0.34
N TYR A 123 5.01 -14.61 -0.10
CA TYR A 123 3.77 -15.30 0.19
C TYR A 123 2.85 -15.31 -1.03
N PHE A 124 2.02 -16.34 -1.11
CA PHE A 124 0.96 -16.48 -2.10
C PHE A 124 -0.39 -16.70 -1.43
N THR A 125 -1.42 -16.01 -1.90
CA THR A 125 -2.79 -16.24 -1.43
C THR A 125 -3.53 -17.14 -2.41
N PRO A 126 -4.53 -17.89 -1.94
CA PRO A 126 -5.04 -17.95 -0.56
C PRO A 126 -4.35 -18.98 0.36
N SER A 127 -3.31 -19.68 -0.10
CA SER A 127 -2.68 -20.77 0.64
C SER A 127 -1.97 -20.34 1.94
N ASP A 128 -1.35 -19.16 1.97
CA ASP A 128 -0.35 -18.82 3.00
C ASP A 128 -0.93 -18.04 4.20
N ARG A 129 -2.26 -17.83 4.27
CA ARG A 129 -2.97 -17.15 5.38
C ARG A 129 -2.28 -15.88 5.89
N ILE A 130 -2.11 -14.89 5.03
CA ILE A 130 -1.18 -13.78 5.25
C ILE A 130 -1.68 -12.64 6.15
N VAL A 131 -2.98 -12.51 6.42
CA VAL A 131 -3.52 -11.32 7.12
C VAL A 131 -2.89 -11.10 8.51
N PRO A 132 -2.81 -12.12 9.40
CA PRO A 132 -2.14 -11.95 10.70
C PRO A 132 -0.65 -11.63 10.57
N LEU A 133 0.01 -12.15 9.53
CA LEU A 133 1.43 -11.86 9.27
C LEU A 133 1.62 -10.39 8.86
N LEU A 134 0.75 -9.87 8.00
CA LEU A 134 0.77 -8.46 7.60
C LEU A 134 0.49 -7.54 8.79
N ALA A 135 -0.50 -7.88 9.63
CA ALA A 135 -0.77 -7.15 10.86
C ALA A 135 0.45 -7.14 11.80
N GLU A 136 1.13 -8.29 11.97
CA GLU A 136 2.37 -8.38 12.75
C GLU A 136 3.47 -7.47 12.20
N ARG A 137 3.63 -7.38 10.87
CA ARG A 137 4.62 -6.50 10.24
C ARG A 137 4.27 -5.02 10.41
N LEU A 138 3.00 -4.65 10.31
CA LEU A 138 2.56 -3.29 10.63
C LEU A 138 2.86 -2.95 12.10
N HIS A 139 2.50 -3.85 13.03
CA HIS A 139 2.78 -3.67 14.46
C HIS A 139 4.27 -3.70 14.85
N SER A 140 5.16 -4.00 13.90
CA SER A 140 6.60 -3.90 14.12
C SER A 140 7.17 -2.49 13.89
N ALA A 141 6.34 -1.54 13.45
CA ALA A 141 6.74 -0.15 13.25
C ALA A 141 7.17 0.51 14.55
N ASP A 142 8.29 1.24 14.52
CA ASP A 142 8.77 2.04 15.64
C ASP A 142 8.43 3.54 15.47
N HIS A 143 8.23 4.00 14.22
CA HIS A 143 8.18 5.42 13.89
C HIS A 143 7.00 5.80 13.01
N ASP A 144 6.86 5.12 11.87
CA ASP A 144 5.97 5.58 10.81
C ASP A 144 5.43 4.45 9.94
N VAL A 145 4.22 4.64 9.41
CA VAL A 145 3.61 3.75 8.42
C VAL A 145 2.91 4.57 7.35
N GLN A 146 3.34 4.40 6.09
CA GLN A 146 2.64 4.94 4.94
C GLN A 146 2.04 3.83 4.09
N PHE A 147 0.84 4.00 3.56
CA PHE A 147 0.24 2.98 2.70
C PHE A 147 -0.42 3.58 1.46
N GLY A 148 -0.23 2.92 0.33
CA GLY A 148 -0.84 3.27 -0.94
C GLY A 148 -1.59 2.05 -1.48
N LEU A 149 -2.92 2.09 -1.41
CA LEU A 149 -3.77 0.94 -1.71
C LEU A 149 -4.83 1.28 -2.75
N PHE A 150 -4.94 0.46 -3.79
CA PHE A 150 -6.06 0.55 -4.73
C PHE A 150 -7.39 0.25 -4.02
N ILE A 151 -7.45 -0.84 -3.24
CA ILE A 151 -8.63 -1.20 -2.43
C ILE A 151 -8.21 -1.62 -1.02
N LEU A 152 -8.95 -1.14 -0.01
CA LEU A 152 -8.87 -1.57 1.38
C LEU A 152 -10.27 -1.91 1.94
N THR A 153 -10.52 -3.19 2.20
CA THR A 153 -11.76 -3.73 2.84
C THR A 153 -11.46 -4.79 3.90
N MET A 154 -10.24 -4.75 4.45
CA MET A 154 -9.73 -5.74 5.39
C MET A 154 -9.66 -5.14 6.79
N ASP A 155 -10.74 -5.30 7.54
CA ASP A 155 -10.92 -4.74 8.88
C ASP A 155 -9.73 -4.99 9.83
N GLU A 156 -9.11 -6.17 9.76
CA GLU A 156 -7.96 -6.52 10.62
C GLU A 156 -6.73 -5.65 10.34
N LEU A 157 -6.45 -5.34 9.07
CA LEU A 157 -5.32 -4.48 8.70
C LEU A 157 -5.66 -3.00 8.96
N SER A 158 -6.91 -2.60 8.74
CA SER A 158 -7.39 -1.27 9.11
C SER A 158 -7.34 -1.05 10.63
N ALA A 159 -7.63 -2.08 11.43
CA ALA A 159 -7.48 -2.05 12.88
C ALA A 159 -6.02 -1.87 13.30
N ALA A 160 -5.08 -2.57 12.65
CA ALA A 160 -3.65 -2.41 12.93
C ALA A 160 -3.16 -0.98 12.64
N LEU A 161 -3.53 -0.40 11.49
CA LEU A 161 -3.20 0.99 11.14
C LEU A 161 -3.76 1.98 12.16
N LYS A 162 -5.01 1.77 12.57
CA LYS A 162 -5.67 2.56 13.61
C LYS A 162 -4.95 2.45 14.96
N ASP A 163 -4.58 1.24 15.37
CA ASP A 163 -3.90 1.01 16.65
C ASP A 163 -2.54 1.73 16.69
N LEU A 164 -1.73 1.63 15.62
CA LEU A 164 -0.46 2.37 15.48
C LEU A 164 -0.63 3.89 15.56
N TRP A 165 -1.69 4.42 14.94
CA TRP A 165 -2.04 5.84 15.05
C TRP A 165 -2.36 6.25 16.49
N PHE A 166 -3.11 5.43 17.24
CA PHE A 166 -3.40 5.68 18.65
C PHE A 166 -2.18 5.48 19.57
N GLU A 167 -1.19 4.69 19.14
CA GLU A 167 0.11 4.57 19.80
C GLU A 167 1.02 5.79 19.54
N GLY A 168 0.65 6.68 18.62
CA GLY A 168 1.30 7.96 18.36
C GLY A 168 2.33 7.95 17.23
N LEU A 169 2.33 6.91 16.39
CA LEU A 169 3.16 6.85 15.19
C LEU A 169 2.59 7.73 14.06
N ASP A 170 3.46 8.14 13.12
CA ASP A 170 3.02 8.82 11.89
C ASP A 170 2.41 7.79 10.92
N VAL A 171 1.09 7.67 10.95
CA VAL A 171 0.34 6.77 10.06
C VAL A 171 -0.44 7.59 9.05
N ARG A 172 -0.24 7.32 7.75
CA ARG A 172 -1.00 8.00 6.69
C ARG A 172 -1.14 7.16 5.43
N GLY A 173 -2.19 7.38 4.64
CA GLY A 173 -2.31 6.62 3.40
C GLY A 173 -3.27 7.13 2.33
N ILE A 174 -3.04 6.65 1.11
CA ILE A 174 -3.81 6.99 -0.09
C ILE A 174 -4.61 5.75 -0.47
N ILE A 175 -5.92 5.92 -0.65
CA ILE A 175 -6.83 4.86 -1.09
C ILE A 175 -7.59 5.33 -2.35
N GLU A 176 -7.53 4.55 -3.42
CA GLU A 176 -8.25 4.87 -4.67
C GLU A 176 -9.76 4.58 -4.53
N GLU A 177 -10.14 3.34 -4.23
CA GLU A 177 -11.53 2.90 -4.26
C GLU A 177 -12.25 3.16 -2.93
N ARG A 178 -12.55 4.43 -2.66
CA ARG A 178 -13.31 4.84 -1.47
C ARG A 178 -14.77 4.39 -1.49
N TYR A 179 -15.45 4.48 -2.63
CA TYR A 179 -16.91 4.35 -2.70
C TYR A 179 -17.42 2.90 -2.87
N ILE A 180 -16.53 1.92 -2.90
CA ILE A 180 -16.94 0.52 -2.97
C ILE A 180 -17.57 0.08 -1.65
N SER A 181 -18.43 -0.94 -1.73
CA SER A 181 -19.03 -1.52 -0.54
C SER A 181 -17.96 -2.16 0.36
N GLY A 182 -17.95 -1.77 1.63
CA GLY A 182 -17.00 -2.29 2.62
C GLY A 182 -15.63 -1.62 2.61
N SER A 183 -15.45 -0.51 1.89
CA SER A 183 -14.22 0.28 1.99
C SER A 183 -14.00 0.79 3.42
N ASP A 184 -12.79 0.61 3.93
CA ASP A 184 -12.41 1.10 5.28
C ASP A 184 -11.92 2.55 5.27
N PHE A 185 -11.99 3.24 4.14
CA PHE A 185 -11.59 4.65 4.04
C PHE A 185 -12.30 5.53 5.08
N ASP A 186 -13.64 5.52 5.09
CA ASP A 186 -14.41 6.35 6.01
C ASP A 186 -14.26 5.90 7.46
N PHE A 187 -13.96 4.62 7.70
CA PHE A 187 -13.61 4.11 9.03
C PHE A 187 -12.30 4.74 9.52
N LEU A 188 -11.21 4.64 8.77
CA LEU A 188 -9.91 5.21 9.13
C LEU A 188 -9.99 6.74 9.29
N LEU A 189 -10.67 7.42 8.37
CA LEU A 189 -10.93 8.85 8.46
C LEU A 189 -11.70 9.21 9.74
N GLY A 190 -12.74 8.45 10.08
CA GLY A 190 -13.53 8.62 11.30
C GLY A 190 -12.77 8.32 12.60
N GLN A 191 -11.69 7.52 12.54
CA GLN A 191 -10.75 7.34 13.66
C GLN A 191 -9.69 8.46 13.72
N GLY A 192 -9.68 9.35 12.73
CA GLY A 192 -8.76 10.47 12.63
C GLY A 192 -7.38 10.10 12.10
N VAL A 193 -7.23 8.93 11.46
CA VAL A 193 -6.04 8.53 10.70
C VAL A 193 -6.03 9.35 9.40
N PRO A 194 -4.93 10.07 9.08
CA PRO A 194 -4.80 10.80 7.82
C PRO A 194 -4.91 9.88 6.60
N VAL A 195 -6.05 9.92 5.91
CA VAL A 195 -6.23 9.23 4.62
C VAL A 195 -6.69 10.19 3.54
N GLN A 196 -6.19 10.00 2.32
CA GLN A 196 -6.57 10.78 1.15
C GLN A 196 -7.16 9.86 0.08
N GLU A 197 -8.18 10.36 -0.61
CA GLU A 197 -8.70 9.76 -1.82
C GLU A 197 -7.87 10.27 -3.01
N HIS A 198 -7.55 9.38 -3.94
CA HIS A 198 -6.84 9.77 -5.16
C HIS A 198 -7.86 10.17 -6.25
N GLU A 199 -7.93 11.47 -6.56
CA GLU A 199 -8.75 12.02 -7.68
C GLU A 199 -7.98 12.64 -8.90
N PRO A 200 -6.64 12.49 -9.06
CA PRO A 200 -5.95 12.77 -10.33
C PRO A 200 -6.30 11.85 -11.53
N TYR A 201 -5.75 12.16 -12.71
CA TYR A 201 -5.82 11.31 -13.91
C TYR A 201 -4.99 10.02 -13.73
N GLY A 202 -5.47 8.91 -14.28
CA GLY A 202 -4.88 7.56 -14.09
C GLY A 202 -5.34 6.93 -12.77
N LEU A 203 -5.26 5.60 -12.66
CA LEU A 203 -5.61 4.92 -11.42
C LEU A 203 -4.41 4.89 -10.46
N PHE A 204 -4.63 5.16 -9.17
CA PHE A 204 -3.66 4.84 -8.13
C PHE A 204 -3.71 3.35 -7.81
N HIS A 205 -3.12 2.55 -8.71
CA HIS A 205 -3.18 1.10 -8.68
C HIS A 205 -2.00 0.46 -7.91
N HIS A 206 -1.36 1.26 -7.05
CA HIS A 206 -0.44 0.80 -6.03
C HIS A 206 -1.11 -0.11 -5.00
N LYS A 207 -0.30 -1.01 -4.45
CA LYS A 207 -0.68 -1.98 -3.41
C LYS A 207 0.52 -2.15 -2.51
N TYR A 208 0.78 -1.17 -1.66
CA TYR A 208 1.90 -1.23 -0.73
C TYR A 208 1.61 -0.62 0.63
N ALA A 209 2.38 -1.09 1.61
CA ALA A 209 2.61 -0.39 2.87
C ALA A 209 4.11 -0.30 3.14
N LEU A 210 4.52 0.79 3.74
CA LEU A 210 5.87 1.13 4.14
C LEU A 210 5.87 1.20 5.65
N VAL A 211 6.81 0.51 6.28
CA VAL A 211 6.99 0.55 7.73
C VAL A 211 8.37 1.13 7.98
N ASP A 212 8.43 2.15 8.83
CA ASP A 212 9.62 2.90 9.22
C ASP A 212 10.45 3.43 8.04
N ALA A 213 9.80 3.82 6.95
CA ALA A 213 10.52 4.22 5.75
C ALA A 213 11.30 5.53 5.94
N ALA A 214 10.91 6.37 6.90
CA ALA A 214 11.62 7.59 7.26
C ALA A 214 12.70 7.38 8.36
N ALA A 215 12.86 6.16 8.89
CA ALA A 215 13.80 5.84 9.97
C ALA A 215 14.80 4.73 9.56
N PRO A 216 15.86 5.04 8.79
CA PRO A 216 16.83 4.06 8.30
C PRO A 216 17.55 3.21 9.37
N ASP A 217 17.57 3.70 10.61
CA ASP A 217 18.23 3.04 11.75
C ASP A 217 17.32 2.05 12.52
N SER A 218 16.02 1.90 12.16
CA SER A 218 15.13 0.88 12.74
C SER A 218 15.14 -0.43 11.90
N ASN A 219 14.00 -0.86 11.36
CA ASN A 219 13.89 -1.95 10.40
C ASN A 219 12.94 -1.60 9.23
N PRO A 220 13.36 -0.68 8.34
CA PRO A 220 12.50 -0.24 7.25
C PRO A 220 12.10 -1.39 6.32
N MET A 221 10.83 -1.46 5.96
CA MET A 221 10.33 -2.48 5.05
C MET A 221 9.25 -1.99 4.08
N VAL A 222 9.19 -2.66 2.93
CA VAL A 222 8.13 -2.48 1.93
C VAL A 222 7.34 -3.76 1.81
N ILE A 223 6.05 -3.68 2.08
CA ILE A 223 5.06 -4.73 1.81
C ILE A 223 4.42 -4.38 0.47
N THR A 224 4.52 -5.22 -0.56
CA THR A 224 3.86 -4.97 -1.85
C THR A 224 3.60 -6.26 -2.66
N GLY A 225 3.00 -6.14 -3.83
CA GLY A 225 2.67 -7.26 -4.71
C GLY A 225 1.41 -6.97 -5.54
N SER A 226 0.73 -8.03 -5.96
CA SER A 226 -0.56 -7.90 -6.68
C SER A 226 -1.77 -7.79 -5.74
N TYR A 227 -1.56 -8.09 -4.45
CA TYR A 227 -2.58 -8.26 -3.44
C TYR A 227 -3.26 -6.94 -3.03
N ASN A 228 -4.54 -6.81 -3.33
CA ASN A 228 -5.40 -5.81 -2.68
C ASN A 228 -5.71 -6.22 -1.24
N TRP A 229 -5.81 -5.28 -0.31
CA TRP A 229 -6.12 -5.59 1.10
C TRP A 229 -7.61 -5.85 1.28
N THR A 230 -8.06 -7.01 0.79
CA THR A 230 -9.47 -7.39 0.70
C THR A 230 -9.69 -8.86 1.07
N ASN A 231 -10.88 -9.18 1.57
CA ASN A 231 -11.25 -10.55 1.92
C ASN A 231 -11.15 -11.51 0.72
N THR A 232 -11.53 -11.06 -0.47
CA THR A 232 -11.47 -11.88 -1.70
C THR A 232 -10.04 -12.18 -2.10
N ALA A 233 -9.13 -11.21 -1.98
CA ALA A 233 -7.70 -11.43 -2.23
C ALA A 233 -7.10 -12.44 -1.23
N THR A 234 -7.56 -12.46 0.02
CA THR A 234 -7.07 -13.40 1.04
C THR A 234 -7.58 -14.81 0.84
N THR A 235 -8.85 -14.97 0.46
CA THR A 235 -9.55 -16.25 0.57
C THR A 235 -9.83 -16.92 -0.77
N ALA A 236 -9.68 -16.20 -1.89
CA ALA A 236 -10.14 -16.65 -3.18
C ALA A 236 -9.10 -16.41 -4.29
N ASN A 237 -8.63 -15.19 -4.49
CA ASN A 237 -7.77 -14.84 -5.63
C ASN A 237 -6.36 -15.41 -5.49
N ASP A 238 -5.75 -15.70 -6.64
CA ASP A 238 -4.32 -15.97 -6.73
C ASP A 238 -3.55 -14.64 -6.73
N GLU A 239 -2.91 -14.32 -5.62
CA GLU A 239 -2.09 -13.12 -5.47
C GLU A 239 -0.70 -13.48 -4.96
N ASN A 240 0.22 -12.52 -5.07
CA ASN A 240 1.51 -12.57 -4.40
C ASN A 240 1.71 -11.36 -3.49
N VAL A 241 2.43 -11.58 -2.41
CA VAL A 241 2.92 -10.56 -1.48
C VAL A 241 4.41 -10.76 -1.25
N ILE A 242 5.15 -9.68 -1.36
CA ILE A 242 6.57 -9.59 -1.06
C ILE A 242 6.76 -8.59 0.07
N ILE A 243 7.58 -8.95 1.06
CA ILE A 243 8.05 -8.01 2.10
C ILE A 243 9.56 -7.87 1.97
N LEU A 244 10.01 -6.65 1.68
CA LEU A 244 11.42 -6.31 1.50
C LEU A 244 11.93 -5.59 2.73
N HIS A 245 12.86 -6.18 3.47
CA HIS A 245 13.56 -5.53 4.59
C HIS A 245 14.79 -4.82 4.05
N ASP A 246 14.60 -3.58 3.58
CA ASP A 246 15.65 -2.78 2.96
C ASP A 246 15.32 -1.28 2.99
N ALA A 247 16.17 -0.50 3.65
CA ALA A 247 16.02 0.94 3.80
C ALA A 247 16.10 1.71 2.48
N ASP A 248 16.94 1.28 1.53
CA ASP A 248 17.10 1.97 0.25
C ASP A 248 15.85 1.80 -0.63
N ILE A 249 15.24 0.62 -0.60
CA ILE A 249 13.99 0.33 -1.32
C ILE A 249 12.81 1.02 -0.61
N ALA A 250 12.72 0.95 0.72
CA ALA A 250 11.69 1.65 1.48
C ALA A 250 11.69 3.16 1.19
N ASN A 251 12.87 3.78 1.17
CA ASN A 251 13.01 5.19 0.83
C ASN A 251 12.65 5.52 -0.63
N GLN A 252 12.83 4.60 -1.59
CA GLN A 252 12.36 4.81 -2.97
C GLN A 252 10.83 4.81 -3.06
N PHE A 253 10.17 3.88 -2.37
CA PHE A 253 8.71 3.87 -2.27
C PHE A 253 8.18 5.09 -1.51
N LEU A 254 8.87 5.52 -0.45
CA LEU A 254 8.51 6.72 0.31
C LEU A 254 8.55 7.97 -0.58
N GLN A 255 9.57 8.14 -1.42
CA GLN A 255 9.63 9.27 -2.35
C GLN A 255 8.44 9.31 -3.31
N GLU A 256 8.01 8.15 -3.82
CA GLU A 256 6.81 8.05 -4.64
C GLU A 256 5.55 8.39 -3.82
N PHE A 257 5.42 7.83 -2.61
CA PHE A 257 4.32 8.14 -1.71
C PHE A 257 4.23 9.65 -1.42
N GLU A 258 5.33 10.31 -1.04
CA GLU A 258 5.35 11.74 -0.75
C GLU A 258 4.97 12.58 -1.98
N ALA A 259 5.44 12.18 -3.17
CA ALA A 259 5.08 12.87 -4.40
C ALA A 259 3.56 12.85 -4.63
N ARG A 260 2.95 11.67 -4.53
CA ARG A 260 1.49 11.48 -4.67
C ARG A 260 0.72 12.17 -3.54
N TRP A 261 1.18 12.02 -2.31
CA TRP A 261 0.57 12.68 -1.14
C TRP A 261 0.52 14.19 -1.32
N SER A 262 1.63 14.80 -1.75
CA SER A 262 1.74 16.25 -1.95
C SER A 262 0.80 16.81 -3.02
N GLU A 263 0.39 15.99 -3.99
CA GLU A 263 -0.59 16.36 -5.02
C GLU A 263 -2.01 16.42 -4.45
N LEU A 264 -2.29 15.65 -3.40
CA LEU A 264 -3.61 15.52 -2.78
C LEU A 264 -3.82 16.53 -1.65
N VAL A 265 -2.76 16.86 -0.89
CA VAL A 265 -2.83 17.93 0.12
C VAL A 265 -2.70 19.31 -0.54
N SER A 266 -3.85 19.93 -0.83
CA SER A 266 -3.88 21.29 -1.35
C SER A 266 -3.33 22.33 -0.36
N VAL A 267 -2.65 23.35 -0.90
CA VAL A 267 -2.34 24.62 -0.24
C VAL A 267 -3.66 25.37 -0.04
N GLY A 268 -4.38 25.03 1.02
CA GLY A 268 -5.74 25.51 1.28
C GLY A 268 -6.08 25.38 2.75
N GLU A 269 -6.90 26.32 3.22
CA GLU A 269 -7.39 26.41 4.59
C GLU A 269 -7.79 25.04 5.14
N LEU A 270 -7.14 24.58 6.22
CA LEU A 270 -7.68 23.46 6.97
C LEU A 270 -8.97 23.93 7.62
N GLU A 271 -10.10 23.44 7.14
CA GLU A 271 -11.35 23.48 7.87
C GLU A 271 -11.50 22.20 8.70
N GLY A 272 -11.65 22.37 10.00
CA GLY A 272 -11.89 21.27 10.94
C GLY A 272 -13.28 20.66 10.85
N GLU A 273 -13.51 19.61 11.66
CA GLU A 273 -14.86 19.05 11.86
C GLU A 273 -15.89 20.17 12.09
N GLY A 274 -16.89 20.24 11.21
CA GLY A 274 -17.97 21.23 11.28
C GLY A 274 -17.58 22.67 10.98
N SER A 275 -16.44 22.93 10.33
CA SER A 275 -15.89 24.28 10.09
C SER A 275 -15.67 25.08 11.38
N LEU A 276 -15.45 24.38 12.51
CA LEU A 276 -15.23 24.99 13.82
C LEU A 276 -13.90 25.71 13.92
N PHE A 277 -12.94 25.36 13.06
CA PHE A 277 -11.67 26.07 12.96
C PHE A 277 -11.21 26.25 11.53
N ARG A 278 -10.41 27.29 11.30
CA ARG A 278 -9.71 27.57 10.05
C ARG A 278 -8.25 27.86 10.34
N ILE A 279 -7.34 27.14 9.66
CA ILE A 279 -5.89 27.35 9.79
C ILE A 279 -5.31 27.91 8.50
N PHE A 280 -4.63 29.06 8.57
CA PHE A 280 -4.08 29.73 7.39
C PHE A 280 -2.89 30.64 7.74
N PRO A 281 -1.98 30.96 6.79
CA PRO A 281 -1.79 30.22 5.55
C PRO A 281 -1.35 28.80 5.88
N ASN A 282 -1.80 27.83 5.09
CA ASN A 282 -1.34 26.46 5.18
C ASN A 282 -0.94 26.00 3.78
N PRO A 283 0.35 25.75 3.49
CA PRO A 283 1.48 25.69 4.42
C PRO A 283 1.89 27.07 4.98
N ASN A 284 2.64 27.05 6.09
CA ASN A 284 3.22 28.22 6.73
C ASN A 284 4.74 28.09 6.88
N SER A 285 5.43 29.21 7.16
CA SER A 285 6.88 29.23 7.43
C SER A 285 7.19 29.49 8.92
N GLY A 286 6.41 28.89 9.82
CA GLY A 286 6.56 29.03 11.27
C GLY A 286 5.60 30.03 11.94
N GLU A 287 4.70 30.67 11.18
CA GLU A 287 3.63 31.50 11.74
C GLU A 287 2.33 31.26 10.99
N PHE A 288 1.26 30.97 11.73
CA PHE A 288 -0.06 30.75 11.18
C PHE A 288 -1.16 31.27 12.12
N TRP A 289 -2.35 31.40 11.56
CA TRP A 289 -3.55 31.84 12.23
C TRP A 289 -4.49 30.66 12.42
N VAL A 290 -5.07 30.57 13.61
CA VAL A 290 -6.19 29.67 13.92
C VAL A 290 -7.41 30.55 14.20
N GLU A 291 -8.40 30.51 13.32
CA GLU A 291 -9.71 31.10 13.61
C GLU A 291 -10.59 30.01 14.21
N TYR A 292 -10.94 30.10 15.49
CA TYR A 292 -11.90 29.21 16.14
C TYR A 292 -13.28 29.85 16.21
N ARG A 293 -14.29 29.12 15.73
CA ARG A 293 -15.69 29.56 15.63
C ARG A 293 -16.63 28.72 16.51
N GLY A 294 -16.09 27.78 17.29
CA GLY A 294 -16.87 26.91 18.18
C GLY A 294 -17.30 27.55 19.50
N ILE A 295 -17.92 26.72 20.35
CA ILE A 295 -18.31 27.10 21.72
C ILE A 295 -17.04 27.16 22.58
N PRO A 296 -16.91 28.12 23.53
CA PRO A 296 -15.77 28.14 24.45
C PRO A 296 -15.57 26.78 25.13
N VAL A 297 -14.31 26.32 25.14
CA VAL A 297 -13.88 25.12 25.87
C VAL A 297 -13.03 25.58 27.05
N ASP A 298 -13.64 25.55 28.23
CA ASP A 298 -12.98 25.79 29.51
C ASP A 298 -12.23 24.51 29.93
N ASP A 299 -10.96 24.64 30.34
CA ASP A 299 -10.07 23.53 30.74
C ASP A 299 -9.77 22.48 29.65
N GLY A 300 -10.11 22.75 28.38
CA GLY A 300 -9.79 21.87 27.26
C GLY A 300 -8.37 22.04 26.74
N LEU A 301 -7.81 20.96 26.20
CA LEU A 301 -6.47 20.98 25.61
C LEU A 301 -6.58 21.01 24.10
N VAL A 302 -5.98 22.01 23.48
CA VAL A 302 -5.90 22.06 22.02
C VAL A 302 -4.53 21.63 21.58
N ARG A 303 -4.51 20.68 20.66
CA ARG A 303 -3.29 20.19 20.03
C ARG A 303 -3.35 20.43 18.54
N ILE A 304 -2.21 20.79 17.96
CA ILE A 304 -2.03 21.01 16.52
C ILE A 304 -0.96 20.05 16.02
N TRP A 305 -1.30 19.32 14.98
CA TRP A 305 -0.38 18.40 14.30
C TRP A 305 -0.06 18.90 12.89
N ASP A 306 1.16 18.63 12.44
CA ASP A 306 1.51 18.79 11.03
C ASP A 306 0.92 17.67 10.16
N SER A 307 1.07 17.77 8.85
CA SER A 307 0.54 16.80 7.88
C SER A 307 1.25 15.45 7.90
N GLY A 308 2.34 15.32 8.66
CA GLY A 308 3.01 14.06 8.99
C GLY A 308 2.70 13.63 10.42
N GLY A 309 1.53 13.99 10.95
CA GLY A 309 1.06 13.49 12.24
C GLY A 309 1.87 13.94 13.46
N ARG A 310 2.88 14.80 13.32
CA ARG A 310 3.71 15.25 14.44
C ARG A 310 3.03 16.39 15.19
N LEU A 311 2.96 16.28 16.52
CA LEU A 311 2.49 17.37 17.38
C LEU A 311 3.44 18.57 17.27
N VAL A 312 2.92 19.70 16.80
CA VAL A 312 3.68 20.94 16.62
C VAL A 312 3.26 22.05 17.57
N GLY A 313 2.06 22.01 18.16
CA GLY A 313 1.62 23.01 19.13
C GLY A 313 0.58 22.49 20.11
N GLU A 314 0.59 23.04 21.32
CA GLU A 314 -0.35 22.72 22.40
C GLU A 314 -0.73 24.01 23.16
N PHE A 315 -2.01 24.20 23.48
CA PHE A 315 -2.50 25.34 24.26
C PHE A 315 -3.68 24.99 25.16
N ASP A 316 -3.68 25.58 26.35
CA ASP A 316 -4.73 25.45 27.35
C ASP A 316 -5.89 26.40 27.03
N SER A 317 -7.11 25.84 26.96
CA SER A 317 -8.39 26.52 26.73
C SER A 317 -8.53 27.24 25.38
N LEU A 318 -9.75 27.23 24.82
CA LEU A 318 -10.04 27.91 23.56
C LEU A 318 -11.39 28.62 23.61
N ALA A 319 -11.37 29.92 23.33
CA ALA A 319 -12.58 30.73 23.15
C ALA A 319 -12.75 31.07 21.66
N PRO A 320 -13.97 31.35 21.17
CA PRO A 320 -14.13 31.81 19.80
C PRO A 320 -13.31 33.08 19.54
N GLY A 321 -12.49 33.07 18.49
CA GLY A 321 -11.52 34.13 18.22
C GLY A 321 -10.46 33.76 17.19
N LEU A 322 -9.62 34.73 16.86
CA LEU A 322 -8.45 34.56 16.00
C LEU A 322 -7.19 34.49 16.85
N TYR A 323 -6.46 33.39 16.74
CA TYR A 323 -5.22 33.11 17.45
C TYR A 323 -4.05 33.12 16.48
N VAL A 324 -2.92 33.64 16.93
CA VAL A 324 -1.65 33.56 16.19
C VAL A 324 -0.79 32.53 16.89
N VAL A 325 -0.35 31.53 16.15
CA VAL A 325 0.55 30.50 16.65
C VAL A 325 1.87 30.63 15.90
N SER A 326 2.94 30.84 16.67
CA SER A 326 4.31 30.88 16.14
C SER A 326 5.05 29.63 16.58
N LEU A 327 5.59 28.90 15.61
CA LEU A 327 6.39 27.70 15.83
C LEU A 327 7.85 28.03 15.54
N ILE A 328 8.73 27.69 16.48
CA ILE A 328 10.18 27.73 16.23
C ILE A 328 10.57 26.38 15.62
N LEU A 329 10.70 26.35 14.30
CA LEU A 329 10.95 25.10 13.56
C LEU A 329 12.36 25.11 12.92
N PRO A 330 13.08 23.97 12.95
CA PRO A 330 14.35 23.84 12.25
C PRO A 330 14.11 23.66 10.73
N GLY A 331 13.95 24.80 10.03
CA GLY A 331 14.01 24.90 8.57
C GLY A 331 12.75 24.46 7.79
N GLY A 332 12.28 25.32 6.87
CA GLY A 332 11.30 24.96 5.83
C GLY A 332 9.85 25.41 6.05
N GLN A 333 8.99 25.10 5.06
CA GLN A 333 7.53 25.25 5.13
C GLN A 333 6.91 24.05 5.87
N VAL A 334 5.86 24.29 6.65
CA VAL A 334 5.12 23.27 7.40
C VAL A 334 3.67 23.29 6.99
N PHE A 335 3.15 22.10 6.72
CA PHE A 335 1.74 21.85 6.48
C PHE A 335 1.14 21.41 7.80
N LEU A 336 0.14 22.13 8.29
CA LEU A 336 -0.68 21.70 9.40
C LEU A 336 -1.69 20.69 8.85
N GLY A 337 -1.93 19.60 9.58
CA GLY A 337 -2.79 18.51 9.16
C GLY A 337 -4.02 18.34 10.04
N LYS A 338 -3.94 18.70 11.32
CA LYS A 338 -5.02 18.46 12.29
C LYS A 338 -4.99 19.45 13.44
N MET A 339 -6.16 19.81 13.95
CA MET A 339 -6.33 20.42 15.26
C MET A 339 -7.43 19.67 16.00
N VAL A 340 -7.19 19.33 17.27
CA VAL A 340 -8.15 18.64 18.15
C VAL A 340 -8.33 19.50 19.38
N VAL A 341 -9.58 19.62 19.81
CA VAL A 341 -9.98 20.28 21.04
C VAL A 341 -10.55 19.19 21.94
N GLU A 342 -9.82 18.83 23.01
CA GLU A 342 -10.20 17.80 24.00
C GLU A 342 -10.92 18.38 25.20
#